data_AF-A0A8S4QIG1-F1
#
_entry.id   AF-A0A8S4QIG1-F1
#
_cell.length_a   1.000
_cell.length_b   1.000
_cell.length_c   1.000
_cell.angle_alpha   90.00
_cell.angle_beta   90.00
_cell.angle_gamma   90.00
#
_symmetry.space_group_name_H-M   'P 1'
#
loop_
_entity.id
_entity.type
_entity.pdbx_description
1 polymer ?
#
loop_
_entity_poly.entity_id
_entity_poly.type
_entity_poly.pdbx_seq_one_letter_code
_entity_poly.pdbx_strand_id
1 'polypeptide(L)'
;HLDELYCFHYKSTPDDLPKSAGWNFFDIQTEYQRMNVPNDQWVLCTANRSYELCDTYPSEVYVPARASTAVLLGSASFRSRGRLPVLA
;
A
#
# COMPACT_ATOMS: atom_id res chain seq x y z
N HIS A 1 22.16 -14.31 0.90
CA HIS A 1 21.52 -14.99 -0.22
C HIS A 1 20.01 -15.00 0.05
N LEU A 2 19.22 -14.20 -0.66
CA LEU A 2 17.75 -14.29 -0.53
C LEU A 2 17.24 -15.57 -1.20
N ASP A 3 17.89 -15.99 -2.29
CA ASP A 3 17.49 -17.12 -3.11
C ASP A 3 17.62 -18.49 -2.41
N GLU A 4 18.32 -18.56 -1.28
CA GLU A 4 18.45 -19.77 -0.46
C GLU A 4 17.25 -20.01 0.48
N LEU A 5 16.34 -19.04 0.60
CA LEU A 5 15.19 -19.17 1.49
C LEU A 5 14.18 -20.17 0.91
N TYR A 6 13.59 -21.01 1.78
CA TYR A 6 12.64 -22.06 1.40
C TYR A 6 11.47 -21.55 0.52
N CYS A 7 11.01 -20.31 0.74
CA CYS A 7 9.93 -19.71 -0.05
C CYS A 7 10.24 -19.57 -1.54
N PHE A 8 11.51 -19.56 -1.95
CA PHE A 8 11.93 -19.55 -3.37
C PHE A 8 12.08 -20.95 -3.96
N HIS A 9 12.12 -22.00 -3.13
CA HIS A 9 12.25 -23.39 -3.55
C HIS A 9 10.96 -24.21 -3.44
N TYR A 10 10.00 -23.75 -2.62
CA TYR A 10 8.71 -24.41 -2.47
C TYR A 10 7.98 -24.50 -3.81
N LYS A 11 7.52 -25.71 -4.13
CA LYS A 11 6.69 -26.02 -5.29
C LYS A 11 5.38 -26.58 -4.79
N SER A 12 4.28 -25.92 -5.12
CA SER A 12 2.93 -26.38 -4.81
C SER A 12 2.61 -27.67 -5.55
N THR A 13 1.76 -28.49 -4.94
CA THR A 13 1.18 -29.69 -5.54
C THR A 13 0.01 -29.31 -6.45
N PRO A 14 -0.42 -30.18 -7.37
CA PRO A 14 -1.56 -29.91 -8.26
C PRO A 14 -2.90 -29.70 -7.53
N ASP A 15 -3.04 -30.21 -6.31
CA ASP A 15 -4.24 -30.06 -5.48
C ASP A 15 -4.27 -28.70 -4.75
N ASP A 16 -3.14 -27.98 -4.72
CA ASP A 16 -3.07 -26.65 -4.12
C ASP A 16 -3.71 -25.60 -5.03
N LEU A 17 -4.25 -24.55 -4.42
CA LEU A 17 -4.74 -23.38 -5.15
C LEU A 17 -3.61 -22.78 -6.01
N PRO A 18 -3.94 -22.26 -7.20
CA PRO A 18 -2.92 -21.65 -8.05
C PRO A 18 -2.28 -20.47 -7.31
N LYS A 19 -0.97 -20.29 -7.50
CA LYS A 19 -0.20 -19.20 -6.86
C LYS A 19 -0.87 -17.83 -7.04
N SER A 20 -1.47 -17.57 -8.20
CA SER A 20 -2.21 -16.34 -8.48
C SER A 20 -3.42 -16.14 -7.58
N ALA A 21 -4.10 -17.19 -7.13
CA ALA A 21 -5.21 -17.07 -6.19
C ALA A 21 -4.76 -16.50 -4.85
N GLY A 22 -3.56 -16.86 -4.37
CA GLY A 22 -2.98 -16.29 -3.16
C GLY A 22 -2.60 -14.81 -3.31
N TRP A 23 -1.90 -14.44 -4.40
CA TRP A 23 -1.45 -13.06 -4.63
C TRP A 23 -2.60 -12.09 -4.96
N ASN A 24 -3.63 -12.57 -5.65
CA ASN A 24 -4.78 -11.75 -6.05
C ASN A 24 -5.93 -11.83 -5.04
N PHE A 25 -5.74 -12.55 -3.91
CA PHE A 25 -6.77 -12.67 -2.88
C PHE A 25 -7.13 -11.30 -2.27
N PHE A 26 -6.13 -10.43 -2.12
CA PHE A 26 -6.29 -9.11 -1.54
C PHE A 26 -5.97 -8.04 -2.58
N ASP A 27 -6.95 -7.19 -2.87
CA ASP A 27 -6.80 -6.01 -3.70
C ASP A 27 -7.10 -4.76 -2.86
N ILE A 28 -6.10 -3.90 -2.69
CA ILE A 28 -6.19 -2.73 -1.81
C ILE A 28 -7.26 -1.75 -2.28
N GLN A 29 -7.45 -1.59 -3.59
CA GLN A 29 -8.46 -0.70 -4.16
C GLN A 29 -9.87 -1.20 -3.83
N THR A 30 -10.11 -2.50 -4.02
CA THR A 30 -11.38 -3.15 -3.68
C THR A 30 -11.68 -3.03 -2.19
N GLU A 31 -10.68 -3.16 -1.32
CA GLU A 31 -10.88 -3.01 0.13
C GLU A 31 -11.24 -1.57 0.53
N TYR A 32 -10.60 -0.56 -0.04
CA TYR A 32 -11.00 0.83 0.19
C TYR A 32 -12.39 1.15 -0.40
N GLN A 33 -12.72 0.60 -1.57
CA GLN A 33 -14.05 0.74 -2.16
C GLN A 33 -15.13 0.11 -1.26
N ARG A 34 -14.86 -1.05 -0.64
CA ARG A 34 -15.75 -1.69 0.35
C ARG A 34 -16.03 -0.77 1.55
N MET A 35 -15.06 0.07 1.92
CA MET A 35 -15.18 1.09 2.97
C MET A 35 -15.76 2.42 2.47
N ASN A 36 -16.23 2.49 1.22
CA ASN A 36 -16.73 3.70 0.57
C ASN A 36 -15.66 4.80 0.46
N VAL A 37 -14.42 4.43 0.16
CA VAL A 37 -13.28 5.30 -0.09
C VAL A 37 -12.75 5.03 -1.51
N PRO A 38 -12.46 6.06 -2.33
CA PRO A 38 -12.45 7.49 -2.01
C PRO A 38 -13.84 8.12 -1.85
N ASN A 39 -13.91 9.21 -1.10
CA ASN A 39 -15.11 10.03 -0.87
C ASN A 39 -14.72 11.50 -0.57
N ASP A 40 -15.69 12.34 -0.20
CA ASP A 40 -15.48 13.77 0.08
C ASP A 40 -14.46 14.06 1.20
N GLN A 41 -14.15 13.08 2.04
CA GLN A 41 -13.23 13.21 3.16
C GLN A 41 -11.88 12.52 2.92
N TRP A 42 -11.81 11.53 2.03
CA TRP A 42 -10.63 10.68 1.84
C TRP A 42 -10.33 10.44 0.37
N VAL A 43 -9.09 10.68 -0.06
CA VAL A 43 -8.64 10.54 -1.44
C VAL A 43 -7.33 9.76 -1.52
N LEU A 44 -7.10 9.13 -2.67
CA LEU A 44 -5.84 8.46 -2.98
C LEU A 44 -4.70 9.50 -3.10
N CYS A 45 -3.62 9.30 -2.35
CA CYS A 45 -2.39 10.06 -2.49
C CYS A 45 -1.52 9.44 -3.60
N THR A 46 -1.30 10.18 -4.68
CA THR A 46 -0.46 9.73 -5.80
C THR A 46 1.04 9.89 -5.54
N ALA A 47 1.44 10.67 -4.53
CA ALA A 47 2.83 10.98 -4.24
C ALA A 47 3.66 9.77 -3.76
N ASN A 48 3.01 8.68 -3.29
CA ASN A 48 3.73 7.46 -2.90
C ASN A 48 3.72 6.35 -3.96
N ARG A 49 3.20 6.60 -5.18
CA ARG A 49 3.10 5.56 -6.21
C ARG A 49 4.45 4.89 -6.55
N SER A 50 5.52 5.68 -6.51
CA SER A 50 6.90 5.23 -6.75
C SER A 50 7.70 5.07 -5.45
N TYR A 51 7.04 5.00 -4.28
CA TYR A 51 7.67 4.89 -2.96
C TYR A 51 8.55 6.10 -2.57
N GLU A 52 8.40 7.24 -3.25
CA GLU A 52 9.23 8.44 -3.02
C GLU A 52 8.85 9.20 -1.73
N LEU A 53 7.57 9.18 -1.35
CA LEU A 53 7.11 9.87 -0.14
C LEU A 53 7.45 9.08 1.14
N CYS A 54 7.26 7.76 1.11
CA CYS A 54 7.61 6.82 2.17
C CYS A 54 7.83 5.42 1.60
N ASP A 55 9.07 4.95 1.62
CA ASP A 55 9.52 3.66 1.09
C ASP A 55 9.01 2.44 1.87
N THR A 56 8.53 2.65 3.09
CA THR A 56 7.96 1.61 3.96
C THR A 56 6.43 1.58 3.97
N TYR A 57 5.78 2.45 3.18
CA TYR A 57 4.33 2.43 2.98
C TYR A 57 3.95 1.73 1.67
N PRO A 58 2.70 1.25 1.54
CA PRO A 58 2.17 0.81 0.26
C PRO A 58 2.27 1.92 -0.79
N SER A 59 2.32 1.55 -2.07
CA SER A 59 2.31 2.50 -3.18
C SER A 59 1.01 3.32 -3.25
N GLU A 60 -0.07 2.75 -2.74
CA GLU A 60 -1.38 3.38 -2.62
C GLU A 60 -1.69 3.67 -1.15
N VAL A 61 -1.79 4.95 -0.79
CA VAL A 61 -2.18 5.40 0.55
C VAL A 61 -3.29 6.44 0.45
N TYR A 62 -4.23 6.42 1.38
CA TYR A 62 -5.35 7.35 1.40
C TYR A 62 -5.15 8.40 2.49
N VAL A 63 -5.45 9.66 2.14
CA VAL A 63 -5.21 10.85 2.97
C VAL A 63 -6.45 11.73 2.98
N PRO A 64 -6.58 12.68 3.94
CA PRO A 64 -7.72 13.58 3.96
C PRO A 64 -7.83 14.38 2.64
N ALA A 65 -9.02 14.47 2.07
CA ALA A 65 -9.30 15.17 0.80
C ALA A 65 -8.86 16.64 0.79
N ARG A 66 -8.83 17.27 1.98
CA ARG A 66 -8.44 18.67 2.18
C ARG A 66 -6.94 18.87 2.40
N ALA A 67 -6.15 17.80 2.54
CA ALA A 67 -4.72 17.89 2.73
C ALA A 67 -4.03 18.24 1.40
N SER A 68 -3.36 19.40 1.34
CA SER A 68 -2.59 19.78 0.17
C SER A 68 -1.28 18.99 0.07
N THR A 69 -0.69 18.92 -1.13
CA THR A 69 0.61 18.29 -1.35
C THR A 69 1.69 18.85 -0.42
N ALA A 70 1.70 20.16 -0.18
CA ALA A 70 2.66 20.78 0.74
C ALA A 70 2.50 20.29 2.19
N VAL A 71 1.25 20.10 2.65
CA VAL A 71 0.97 19.53 3.99
C VAL A 71 1.45 18.08 4.07
N LEU A 72 1.21 17.28 3.03
CA LEU A 72 1.65 15.88 2.99
C LEU A 72 3.18 15.76 3.03
N LEU A 73 3.88 16.54 2.20
CA LEU A 73 5.35 16.57 2.17
C LEU A 73 5.94 17.06 3.49
N GLY A 74 5.39 18.14 4.07
CA GLY A 74 5.81 18.64 5.37
C GLY A 74 5.58 17.61 6.48
N SER A 75 4.42 16.94 6.47
CA SER A 75 4.11 15.88 7.43
C SER A 75 5.08 14.70 7.33
N ALA A 76 5.37 14.24 6.11
CA ALA A 76 6.35 13.18 5.87
C ALA A 76 7.75 13.59 6.37
N SER A 77 8.22 14.80 6.06
CA SER A 77 9.54 15.28 6.53
C SER A 77 9.66 15.36 8.06
N PHE A 78 8.55 15.64 8.75
CA PHE A 78 8.52 15.73 10.21
C PHE A 78 8.43 14.36 10.89
N ARG A 79 7.82 13.38 10.23
CA ARG A 79 7.59 12.05 10.79
C ARG A 79 8.79 11.14 10.51
N SER A 80 9.16 10.35 11.52
CA SER A 80 10.25 9.37 11.37
C SER A 80 10.01 8.46 10.17
N ARG A 81 11.03 8.34 9.32
CA ARG A 81 11.01 7.57 8.06
C ARG A 81 9.92 7.97 7.06
N GLY A 82 9.44 9.21 7.08
CA GLY A 82 8.40 9.64 6.13
C GLY A 82 6.99 9.13 6.45
N ARG A 83 6.79 8.46 7.60
CA ARG A 83 5.53 7.79 7.98
C ARG A 83 4.47 8.79 8.46
N LEU A 84 4.00 9.60 7.52
CA LEU A 84 2.91 10.55 7.68
C LEU A 84 1.59 9.84 8.07
N PRO A 85 0.67 10.50 8.78
CA PRO A 85 -0.64 9.92 9.07
C PRO A 85 -1.42 9.61 7.77
N VAL A 86 -1.91 8.38 7.66
CA VAL A 86 -2.72 7.87 6.53
C VAL A 86 -3.92 7.08 7.06
N LEU A 87 -4.94 6.87 6.22
CA LEU A 87 -6.09 6.03 6.54
C LEU A 87 -5.66 4.55 6.61
N ALA A 88 -6.00 3.87 7.72
CA ALA A 88 -5.71 2.47 7.96
C ALA A 88 -6.92 1.57 7.69
#